data_AF-A0AA87ZS27-F1
#
_entry.id   AF-A0AA87ZS27-F1
#
_cell.length_a   1.000
_cell.length_b   1.000
_cell.length_c   1.000
_cell.angle_alpha   90.00
_cell.angle_beta   90.00
_cell.angle_gamma   90.00
#
_symmetry.space_group_name_H-M   'P 1'
#
loop_
_entity.id
_entity.type
_entity.pdbx_description
1 polymer ?
#
loop_
_entity_poly.entity_id
_entity_poly.type
_entity_poly.pdbx_seq_one_letter_code
_entity_poly.pdbx_strand_id
1 'polypeptide(L)'
;MEGDGNGSPKPKQTPYEEAMDALSSLITKRSRADKSNKGDRFDLLFDYVKILDLEEQISRMKIIHVAGTKGKGSTCTFAESILRNCGFHTGLFTSPHLIDVRERFRLDGVDICEEKFLAYFWWCFDRLKEKATEDIPMPTYFRFLALLAFKIFSAEQVDVAVLEVGLGGRFDATNMVQAPVVCGVSSLGYDHMEILGIVLRLHCVSSHDMKCASYKLKLRNTLGEIAGEKAGIFKHGIPAFTVPQPDEAMRVLEDKAYRLDVPLQVVQPLDANLLNGLRLGLDGEHQYLNAGLAAALCSSWLQRTGHAGVMHLEHSNSLPEQFIKGLTTASLQGRAQIVPDRFIDINSPGDLVFYLDGAHSPESMEMCARWFSVSIKEDGQQVFSYQPQDNSKSSNELVNMHLEDRPMKKSTQILLFNCMSVRDPHVLLPRLMETCASHGVRFKKALFVPNTSLYYKVGSHSPPPRDVDLSWQCALQKVWENLMQTNKGSDEKTTDAISEDLKNDTEMCVKSGESSAIFSSLPLAIKWLRDSVRQNQSVRFQVLVTGSLHLVGDVLRLVKK
;
A
#
# COMPACT_ATOMS: atom_id res chain seq x y z
N MET A 1 -6.73 34.43 -48.79
CA MET A 1 -6.76 32.97 -48.61
C MET A 1 -5.74 32.64 -47.55
N GLU A 2 -6.21 32.55 -46.32
CA GLU A 2 -5.45 32.06 -45.18
C GLU A 2 -5.15 30.57 -45.39
N GLY A 3 -3.93 30.16 -45.06
CA GLY A 3 -3.49 28.78 -45.05
C GLY A 3 -2.65 28.56 -43.80
N ASP A 4 -3.28 27.92 -42.82
CA ASP A 4 -2.81 27.61 -41.47
C ASP A 4 -1.35 27.15 -41.37
N GLY A 5 -0.59 27.90 -40.58
CA GLY A 5 0.61 27.41 -39.92
C GLY A 5 0.44 27.52 -38.41
N ASN A 6 0.08 26.42 -37.73
CA ASN A 6 0.48 26.23 -36.33
C ASN A 6 0.32 24.76 -35.85
N GLY A 7 1.07 23.85 -36.46
CA GLY A 7 1.34 22.55 -35.84
C GLY A 7 2.54 22.67 -34.92
N SER A 8 2.35 23.10 -33.68
CA SER A 8 3.39 22.97 -32.65
C SER A 8 3.78 21.49 -32.56
N PRO A 9 5.08 21.12 -32.65
CA PRO A 9 5.48 19.73 -32.54
C PRO A 9 5.09 19.23 -31.14
N LYS A 10 4.28 18.17 -31.07
CA LYS A 10 4.00 17.49 -29.81
C LYS A 10 5.35 17.13 -29.16
N PRO A 11 5.52 17.33 -27.84
CA PRO A 11 6.76 16.94 -27.17
C PRO A 11 7.03 15.46 -27.45
N LYS A 12 8.28 15.13 -27.80
CA LYS A 12 8.70 13.74 -28.02
C LYS A 12 8.46 12.98 -26.72
N GLN A 13 7.65 11.93 -26.80
CA GLN A 13 7.37 11.04 -25.68
C GLN A 13 8.67 10.37 -25.23
N THR A 14 8.88 10.27 -23.93
CA THR A 14 10.05 9.57 -23.38
C THR A 14 9.87 8.05 -23.52
N PRO A 15 10.95 7.26 -23.62
CA PRO A 15 10.85 5.79 -23.66
C PRO A 15 10.06 5.21 -22.48
N TYR A 16 10.16 5.85 -21.30
CA TYR A 16 9.39 5.50 -20.13
C TYR A 16 7.89 5.73 -20.32
N GLU A 17 7.49 6.91 -20.81
CA GLU A 17 6.09 7.21 -21.10
C GLU A 17 5.51 6.25 -22.15
N GLU A 18 6.28 5.84 -23.16
CA GLU A 18 5.85 4.84 -24.16
C GLU A 18 5.58 3.48 -23.51
N ALA A 19 6.48 3.01 -22.64
CA ALA A 19 6.30 1.77 -21.89
C ALA A 19 5.07 1.84 -20.97
N MET A 20 4.83 2.99 -20.33
CA MET A 20 3.69 3.18 -19.45
C MET A 20 2.36 3.22 -20.22
N ASP A 21 2.32 3.78 -21.43
CA ASP A 21 1.15 3.73 -22.32
C ASP A 21 0.88 2.29 -22.79
N ALA A 22 1.93 1.56 -23.19
CA ALA A 22 1.84 0.15 -23.57
C ALA A 22 1.31 -0.71 -22.40
N LEU A 23 1.84 -0.50 -21.19
CA LEU A 23 1.38 -1.17 -19.98
C LEU A 23 -0.08 -0.82 -19.65
N SER A 24 -0.46 0.46 -19.79
CA SER A 24 -1.82 0.93 -19.54
C SER A 24 -2.84 0.29 -20.50
N SER A 25 -2.42 -0.06 -21.73
CA SER A 25 -3.27 -0.78 -22.69
C SER A 25 -3.71 -2.17 -22.19
N LEU A 26 -2.96 -2.78 -21.27
CA LEU A 26 -3.27 -4.07 -20.66
C LEU A 26 -4.33 -3.98 -19.54
N ILE A 27 -4.76 -2.77 -19.18
CA ILE A 27 -5.85 -2.55 -18.22
C ILE A 27 -7.18 -2.79 -18.94
N THR A 28 -7.70 -4.01 -18.83
CA THR A 28 -9.00 -4.35 -19.42
C THR A 28 -10.13 -3.52 -18.78
N LYS A 29 -10.85 -2.72 -19.58
CA LYS A 29 -12.20 -2.25 -19.19
C LYS A 29 -13.10 -3.48 -19.18
N ARG A 30 -13.55 -3.93 -18.01
CA ARG A 30 -14.43 -5.11 -17.88
C ARG A 30 -15.65 -4.97 -18.80
N SER A 31 -15.66 -5.68 -19.92
CA SER A 31 -16.88 -5.93 -20.70
C SER A 31 -17.70 -7.01 -19.99
N ARG A 32 -19.01 -6.82 -19.91
CA ARG A 32 -19.98 -7.75 -19.29
C ARG A 32 -20.12 -9.10 -20.02
N ALA A 33 -19.26 -9.39 -21.01
CA ALA A 33 -19.43 -10.51 -21.94
C ALA A 33 -18.35 -11.60 -21.87
N ASP A 34 -17.52 -11.66 -20.83
CA ASP A 34 -16.47 -12.67 -20.74
C ASP A 34 -16.97 -13.94 -20.02
N LYS A 35 -17.42 -14.92 -20.81
CA LYS A 35 -18.00 -16.20 -20.38
C LYS A 35 -16.95 -17.27 -19.99
N SER A 36 -15.66 -16.93 -19.92
CA SER A 36 -14.58 -17.89 -19.62
C SER A 36 -14.38 -18.13 -18.10
N ASN A 37 -14.21 -19.40 -17.72
CA ASN A 37 -13.90 -19.81 -16.36
C ASN A 37 -12.50 -19.29 -15.93
N LYS A 38 -12.32 -19.04 -14.64
CA LYS A 38 -11.06 -18.51 -14.09
C LYS A 38 -9.88 -19.49 -14.16
N GLY A 39 -10.17 -20.80 -14.11
CA GLY A 39 -9.19 -21.87 -14.27
C GLY A 39 -8.54 -21.81 -15.65
N ASP A 40 -9.37 -21.84 -16.70
CA ASP A 40 -8.93 -21.74 -18.10
C ASP A 40 -8.06 -20.51 -18.35
N ARG A 41 -8.39 -19.38 -17.71
CA ARG A 41 -7.56 -18.18 -17.78
C ARG A 41 -6.28 -18.27 -16.96
N PHE A 42 -6.25 -18.99 -15.84
CA PHE A 42 -5.01 -19.17 -15.07
C PHE A 42 -4.02 -20.03 -15.85
N ASP A 43 -4.49 -21.04 -16.58
CA ASP A 43 -3.64 -21.95 -17.34
C ASP A 43 -2.85 -21.24 -18.45
N LEU A 44 -3.41 -20.17 -19.04
CA LEU A 44 -2.70 -19.29 -19.99
C LEU A 44 -1.37 -18.73 -19.45
N LEU A 45 -1.22 -18.64 -18.13
CA LEU A 45 0.03 -18.18 -17.54
C LEU A 45 1.20 -19.12 -17.86
N PHE A 46 0.96 -20.43 -17.93
CA PHE A 46 1.99 -21.40 -18.32
C PHE A 46 2.38 -21.23 -19.79
N ASP A 47 1.44 -20.89 -20.67
CA ASP A 47 1.75 -20.57 -22.07
C ASP A 47 2.59 -19.30 -22.19
N TYR A 48 2.28 -18.26 -21.40
CA TYR A 48 3.11 -17.05 -21.36
C TYR A 48 4.53 -17.33 -20.86
N VAL A 49 4.69 -18.15 -19.84
CA VAL A 49 6.02 -18.51 -19.33
C VAL A 49 6.81 -19.33 -20.35
N LYS A 50 6.15 -20.18 -21.14
CA LYS A 50 6.76 -20.88 -22.29
C LYS A 50 7.19 -19.91 -23.38
N ILE A 51 6.32 -18.97 -23.78
CA ILE A 51 6.64 -17.93 -24.78
C ILE A 51 7.84 -17.09 -24.34
N LEU A 52 7.99 -16.88 -23.03
CA LEU A 52 9.10 -16.14 -22.45
C LEU A 52 10.31 -17.02 -22.10
N ASP A 53 10.29 -18.33 -22.35
CA ASP A 53 11.38 -19.24 -21.98
C ASP A 53 11.79 -19.14 -20.49
N LEU A 54 10.82 -18.93 -19.58
CA LEU A 54 11.08 -18.68 -18.14
C LEU A 54 10.84 -19.92 -17.25
N GLU A 55 10.37 -21.05 -17.79
CA GLU A 55 9.98 -22.23 -16.99
C GLU A 55 11.13 -22.76 -16.11
N GLU A 56 12.30 -22.95 -16.71
CA GLU A 56 13.50 -23.43 -16.01
C GLU A 56 14.00 -22.40 -14.99
N GLN A 57 13.95 -21.12 -15.35
CA GLN A 57 14.41 -20.04 -14.48
C GLN A 57 13.54 -19.94 -13.22
N ILE A 58 12.22 -19.97 -13.37
CA ILE A 58 11.27 -19.91 -12.25
C ILE A 58 11.43 -21.14 -11.34
N SER A 59 11.65 -22.33 -11.90
CA SER A 59 11.80 -23.55 -11.08
C SER A 59 13.06 -23.57 -10.23
N ARG A 60 14.11 -22.82 -10.61
CA ARG A 60 15.37 -22.68 -9.85
C ARG A 60 15.33 -21.58 -8.79
N MET A 61 14.35 -20.67 -8.85
CA MET A 61 14.26 -19.55 -7.91
C MET A 61 13.89 -20.01 -6.50
N LYS A 62 14.55 -19.42 -5.50
CA LYS A 62 14.24 -19.65 -4.08
C LYS A 62 13.22 -18.64 -3.60
N ILE A 63 11.94 -19.01 -3.65
CA ILE A 63 10.83 -18.08 -3.44
C ILE A 63 10.25 -18.14 -2.03
N ILE A 64 9.97 -16.96 -1.45
CA ILE A 64 9.06 -16.77 -0.30
C ILE A 64 7.75 -16.22 -0.85
N HIS A 65 6.63 -16.94 -0.66
CA HIS A 65 5.35 -16.56 -1.25
C HIS A 65 4.33 -16.16 -0.17
N VAL A 66 3.83 -14.91 -0.22
CA VAL A 66 3.01 -14.36 0.87
C VAL A 66 1.62 -13.94 0.39
N ALA A 67 0.60 -14.59 0.92
CA ALA A 67 -0.81 -14.24 0.81
C ALA A 67 -1.33 -13.56 2.08
N GLY A 68 -2.55 -13.02 2.02
CA GLY A 68 -3.24 -12.40 3.15
C GLY A 68 -4.19 -11.28 2.74
N THR A 69 -4.98 -10.77 3.69
CA THR A 69 -5.83 -9.60 3.44
C THR A 69 -5.10 -8.32 3.82
N LYS A 70 -4.56 -8.24 5.04
CA LYS A 70 -3.78 -7.11 5.54
C LYS A 70 -2.37 -7.56 5.92
N GLY A 71 -1.39 -6.68 5.79
CA GLY A 71 -0.01 -6.95 6.22
C GLY A 71 0.89 -7.73 5.26
N LYS A 72 0.39 -8.12 4.07
CA LYS A 72 1.20 -8.80 3.03
C LYS A 72 2.44 -7.99 2.64
N GLY A 73 2.25 -6.79 2.06
CA GLY A 73 3.34 -5.90 1.69
C GLY A 73 4.31 -5.59 2.85
N SER A 74 3.81 -5.36 4.07
CA SER A 74 4.67 -5.19 5.25
C SER A 74 5.51 -6.45 5.55
N THR A 75 4.87 -7.63 5.55
CA THR A 75 5.54 -8.91 5.81
C THR A 75 6.62 -9.17 4.75
N CYS A 76 6.31 -8.94 3.47
CA CYS A 76 7.28 -9.07 2.38
C CYS A 76 8.43 -8.08 2.52
N THR A 77 8.15 -6.83 2.92
CA THR A 77 9.17 -5.79 3.12
C THR A 77 10.09 -6.12 4.28
N PHE A 78 9.55 -6.61 5.41
CA PHE A 78 10.37 -7.10 6.51
C PHE A 78 11.20 -8.30 6.09
N ALA A 79 10.62 -9.27 5.39
CA ALA A 79 11.32 -10.49 4.98
C ALA A 79 12.48 -10.19 4.00
N GLU A 80 12.24 -9.32 3.01
CA GLU A 80 13.28 -8.81 2.12
C GLU A 80 14.39 -8.13 2.92
N SER A 81 14.04 -7.19 3.79
CA SER A 81 15.03 -6.41 4.55
C SER A 81 15.87 -7.29 5.47
N ILE A 82 15.28 -8.29 6.11
CA ILE A 82 15.99 -9.28 6.92
C ILE A 82 17.00 -10.04 6.07
N LEU A 83 16.59 -10.62 4.95
CA LEU A 83 17.47 -11.45 4.12
C LEU A 83 18.56 -10.62 3.44
N ARG A 84 18.27 -9.39 3.03
CA ARG A 84 19.29 -8.46 2.55
C ARG A 84 20.33 -8.14 3.62
N ASN A 85 19.91 -7.92 4.86
CA ASN A 85 20.84 -7.72 5.98
C ASN A 85 21.58 -9.00 6.39
N CYS A 86 21.11 -10.17 5.97
CA CYS A 86 21.85 -11.43 6.05
C CYS A 86 22.87 -11.62 4.90
N GLY A 87 22.96 -10.66 3.96
CA GLY A 87 23.93 -10.65 2.87
C GLY A 87 23.46 -11.28 1.55
N PHE A 88 22.17 -11.59 1.41
CA PHE A 88 21.61 -12.15 0.17
C PHE A 88 21.24 -11.05 -0.83
N HIS A 89 21.40 -11.34 -2.13
CA HIS A 89 20.85 -10.52 -3.19
C HIS A 89 19.33 -10.74 -3.27
N THR A 90 18.53 -9.70 -3.02
CA THR A 90 17.08 -9.85 -2.84
C THR A 90 16.28 -9.27 -4.01
N GLY A 91 15.22 -9.98 -4.40
CA GLY A 91 14.15 -9.46 -5.24
C GLY A 91 12.84 -9.39 -4.46
N LEU A 92 12.14 -8.26 -4.51
CA LEU A 92 10.85 -8.08 -3.85
C LEU A 92 9.79 -7.58 -4.85
N PHE A 93 8.71 -8.35 -4.97
CA PHE A 93 7.54 -8.01 -5.80
C PHE A 93 6.34 -7.66 -4.93
N THR A 94 5.83 -6.44 -5.03
CA THR A 94 4.71 -5.93 -4.21
C THR A 94 3.59 -5.27 -5.03
N SER A 95 2.42 -5.12 -4.41
CA SER A 95 1.29 -4.46 -5.04
C SER A 95 0.29 -3.79 -4.07
N PRO A 96 -0.38 -2.71 -4.50
CA PRO A 96 -0.08 -1.87 -5.67
C PRO A 96 1.11 -0.91 -5.41
N HIS A 97 1.50 -0.13 -6.42
CA HIS A 97 2.41 1.01 -6.23
C HIS A 97 1.65 2.28 -5.78
N LEU A 98 2.38 3.26 -5.26
CA LEU A 98 1.89 4.57 -4.85
C LEU A 98 2.08 5.65 -5.93
N ILE A 99 3.31 5.82 -6.42
CA ILE A 99 3.69 6.91 -7.34
C ILE A 99 4.11 6.35 -8.70
N ASP A 100 4.94 5.33 -8.69
CA ASP A 100 5.64 4.78 -9.87
C ASP A 100 5.53 3.25 -9.91
N VAL A 101 5.29 2.67 -11.10
CA VAL A 101 5.16 1.21 -11.24
C VAL A 101 6.42 0.45 -10.87
N ARG A 102 7.59 1.08 -10.94
CA ARG A 102 8.88 0.50 -10.53
C ARG A 102 8.92 0.15 -9.05
N GLU A 103 8.12 0.79 -8.19
CA GLU A 103 8.00 0.45 -6.77
C GLU A 103 7.55 -1.01 -6.55
N ARG A 104 6.89 -1.61 -7.55
CA ARG A 104 6.47 -3.01 -7.48
C ARG A 104 7.65 -3.97 -7.56
N PHE A 105 8.81 -3.53 -8.04
CA PHE A 105 9.99 -4.36 -8.27
C PHE A 105 11.19 -3.74 -7.55
N ARG A 106 11.60 -4.34 -6.45
CA ARG A 106 12.79 -3.91 -5.71
C ARG A 106 13.91 -4.93 -5.82
N LEU A 107 15.12 -4.43 -6.02
CA LEU A 107 16.37 -5.17 -5.97
C LEU A 107 17.18 -4.58 -4.81
N ASP A 108 17.57 -5.43 -3.87
CA ASP A 108 18.31 -5.03 -2.67
C ASP A 108 17.69 -3.83 -1.90
N GLY A 109 16.36 -3.84 -1.76
CA GLY A 109 15.60 -2.80 -1.07
C GLY A 109 15.42 -1.49 -1.86
N VAL A 110 15.91 -1.41 -3.10
CA VAL A 110 15.80 -0.23 -3.97
C VAL A 110 14.89 -0.54 -5.16
N ASP A 111 14.00 0.40 -5.52
CA ASP A 111 13.17 0.27 -6.71
C ASP A 111 14.06 0.09 -7.96
N ILE A 112 13.65 -0.78 -8.89
CA ILE A 112 14.39 -1.01 -10.13
C ILE A 112 14.63 0.30 -10.90
N CYS A 113 15.85 0.52 -11.39
CA CYS A 113 16.15 1.71 -12.17
C CYS A 113 15.41 1.71 -13.52
N GLU A 114 15.23 2.89 -14.10
CA GLU A 114 14.44 3.06 -15.33
C GLU A 114 15.00 2.23 -16.50
N GLU A 115 16.33 2.20 -16.63
CA GLU A 115 17.03 1.53 -17.72
C GLU A 115 16.80 0.02 -17.68
N LYS A 116 16.97 -0.59 -16.50
CA LYS A 116 16.71 -2.02 -16.30
C LYS A 116 15.23 -2.33 -16.49
N PHE A 117 14.34 -1.51 -15.92
CA PHE A 117 12.90 -1.68 -16.07
C PHE A 117 12.50 -1.70 -17.56
N LEU A 118 12.94 -0.71 -18.34
CA LEU A 118 12.63 -0.62 -19.76
C LEU A 118 13.16 -1.80 -20.55
N ALA A 119 14.41 -2.21 -20.29
CA ALA A 119 15.03 -3.34 -20.97
C ALA A 119 14.21 -4.63 -20.77
N TYR A 120 13.82 -4.93 -19.53
CA TYR A 120 13.05 -6.13 -19.22
C TYR A 120 11.58 -6.02 -19.65
N PHE A 121 10.99 -4.82 -19.53
CA PHE A 121 9.63 -4.55 -19.96
C PHE A 121 9.45 -4.87 -21.45
N TRP A 122 10.26 -4.27 -22.31
CA TRP A 122 10.15 -4.46 -23.76
C TRP A 122 10.52 -5.88 -24.17
N TRP A 123 11.51 -6.49 -23.51
CA TRP A 123 11.84 -7.90 -23.73
C TRP A 123 10.63 -8.83 -23.51
N CYS A 124 9.87 -8.61 -22.44
CA CYS A 124 8.64 -9.37 -22.17
C CYS A 124 7.50 -8.98 -23.13
N PHE A 125 7.25 -7.68 -23.26
CA PHE A 125 6.11 -7.14 -23.99
C PHE A 125 6.16 -7.52 -25.48
N ASP A 126 7.31 -7.37 -26.13
CA ASP A 126 7.45 -7.63 -27.55
C ASP A 126 7.31 -9.12 -27.88
N ARG A 127 7.91 -9.99 -27.07
CA ARG A 127 7.78 -11.45 -27.21
C ARG A 127 6.35 -11.93 -27.06
N LEU A 128 5.65 -11.45 -26.03
CA LEU A 128 4.26 -11.79 -25.80
C LEU A 128 3.36 -11.25 -26.92
N LYS A 129 3.62 -10.02 -27.39
CA LYS A 129 2.85 -9.39 -28.45
C LYS A 129 3.06 -10.07 -29.80
N GLU A 130 4.28 -10.49 -30.12
CA GLU A 130 4.58 -11.23 -31.35
C GLU A 130 3.86 -12.58 -31.41
N LYS A 131 3.73 -13.26 -30.26
CA LYS A 131 3.06 -14.57 -30.15
C LYS A 131 1.59 -14.48 -29.77
N ALA A 132 1.01 -13.28 -29.64
CA ALA A 132 -0.38 -13.12 -29.25
C ALA A 132 -1.33 -13.60 -30.35
N THR A 133 -2.31 -14.42 -29.98
CA THR A 133 -3.38 -14.95 -30.85
C THR A 133 -4.75 -14.73 -30.22
N GLU A 134 -5.83 -15.15 -30.88
CA GLU A 134 -7.17 -15.15 -30.28
C GLU A 134 -7.24 -16.08 -29.05
N ASP A 135 -6.56 -17.23 -29.09
CA ASP A 135 -6.53 -18.20 -28.01
C ASP A 135 -5.57 -17.80 -26.87
N ILE A 136 -4.46 -17.14 -27.21
CA ILE A 136 -3.44 -16.68 -26.27
C ILE A 136 -3.30 -15.15 -26.42
N PRO A 137 -4.23 -14.36 -25.86
CA PRO A 137 -4.18 -12.91 -25.97
C PRO A 137 -3.07 -12.33 -25.10
N MET A 138 -2.79 -11.03 -25.22
CA MET A 138 -1.88 -10.34 -24.30
C MET A 138 -2.31 -10.52 -22.83
N PRO A 139 -1.37 -10.76 -21.90
CA PRO A 139 -1.71 -10.90 -20.49
C PRO A 139 -2.29 -9.59 -19.94
N THR A 140 -3.24 -9.73 -19.02
CA THR A 140 -3.80 -8.58 -18.30
C THR A 140 -2.74 -7.89 -17.45
N TYR A 141 -2.94 -6.61 -17.16
CA TYR A 141 -2.00 -5.74 -16.43
C TYR A 141 -1.24 -6.43 -15.27
N PHE A 142 -1.95 -7.06 -14.33
CA PHE A 142 -1.29 -7.69 -13.18
C PHE A 142 -0.51 -8.96 -13.54
N ARG A 143 -1.03 -9.75 -14.49
CA ARG A 143 -0.33 -10.96 -14.97
C ARG A 143 0.96 -10.62 -15.68
N PHE A 144 0.91 -9.59 -16.53
CA PHE A 144 2.10 -9.08 -17.19
C PHE A 144 3.16 -8.63 -16.17
N LEU A 145 2.75 -7.89 -15.13
CA LEU A 145 3.69 -7.45 -14.10
C LEU A 145 4.29 -8.62 -13.30
N ALA A 146 3.52 -9.68 -13.01
CA ALA A 146 4.06 -10.88 -12.36
C ALA A 146 5.09 -11.60 -13.25
N LEU A 147 4.81 -11.75 -14.56
CA LEU A 147 5.75 -12.29 -15.53
C LEU A 147 7.03 -11.43 -15.62
N LEU A 148 6.87 -10.11 -15.61
CA LEU A 148 7.98 -9.17 -15.59
C LEU A 148 8.82 -9.31 -14.30
N ALA A 149 8.20 -9.56 -13.15
CA ALA A 149 8.91 -9.80 -11.89
C ALA A 149 9.82 -11.04 -12.00
N PHE A 150 9.29 -12.15 -12.54
CA PHE A 150 10.10 -13.35 -12.78
C PHE A 150 11.24 -13.08 -13.76
N LYS A 151 11.00 -12.30 -14.83
CA LYS A 151 12.08 -11.91 -15.75
C LYS A 151 13.16 -11.10 -15.04
N ILE A 152 12.78 -10.08 -14.28
CA ILE A 152 13.71 -9.21 -13.55
C ILE A 152 14.55 -10.05 -12.59
N PHE A 153 13.91 -10.82 -11.71
CA PHE A 153 14.61 -11.59 -10.68
C PHE A 153 15.51 -12.71 -11.26
N SER A 154 15.11 -13.30 -12.38
CA SER A 154 15.97 -14.26 -13.11
C SER A 154 17.19 -13.56 -13.72
N ALA A 155 16.98 -12.45 -14.42
CA ALA A 155 18.06 -11.74 -15.11
C ALA A 155 19.08 -11.14 -14.14
N GLU A 156 18.60 -10.65 -12.99
CA GLU A 156 19.41 -10.09 -11.90
C GLU A 156 19.99 -11.16 -10.97
N GLN A 157 19.63 -12.43 -11.16
CA GLN A 157 20.16 -13.58 -10.40
C GLN A 157 20.00 -13.42 -8.88
N VAL A 158 18.81 -13.02 -8.44
CA VAL A 158 18.55 -12.85 -7.00
C VAL A 158 18.66 -14.19 -6.27
N ASP A 159 19.27 -14.17 -5.09
CA ASP A 159 19.37 -15.34 -4.21
C ASP A 159 18.00 -15.74 -3.64
N VAL A 160 17.14 -14.74 -3.40
CA VAL A 160 15.78 -14.90 -2.89
C VAL A 160 14.82 -13.95 -3.60
N ALA A 161 13.66 -14.49 -3.98
CA ALA A 161 12.53 -13.70 -4.48
C ALA A 161 11.37 -13.74 -3.48
N VAL A 162 10.98 -12.58 -2.94
CA VAL A 162 9.86 -12.42 -2.04
C VAL A 162 8.66 -11.90 -2.83
N LEU A 163 7.62 -12.73 -2.96
CA LEU A 163 6.47 -12.45 -3.81
C LEU A 163 5.22 -12.19 -2.97
N GLU A 164 4.68 -10.97 -3.07
CA GLU A 164 3.33 -10.66 -2.60
C GLU A 164 2.28 -11.14 -3.59
N VAL A 165 1.31 -11.91 -3.10
CA VAL A 165 0.08 -12.23 -3.84
C VAL A 165 -0.73 -10.97 -4.07
N GLY A 166 -1.16 -10.73 -5.32
CA GLY A 166 -2.05 -9.64 -5.66
C GLY A 166 -3.45 -9.83 -5.08
N LEU A 167 -4.29 -10.60 -5.77
CA LEU A 167 -5.69 -10.83 -5.37
C LEU A 167 -6.02 -12.31 -5.31
N GLY A 168 -6.67 -12.72 -4.23
CA GLY A 168 -7.02 -14.13 -4.03
C GLY A 168 -5.81 -14.90 -3.51
N GLY A 169 -5.32 -15.84 -4.30
CA GLY A 169 -4.19 -16.71 -3.99
C GLY A 169 -4.16 -17.88 -4.96
N ARG A 170 -5.18 -18.73 -4.92
CA ARG A 170 -5.32 -19.92 -5.78
C ARG A 170 -5.07 -19.65 -7.28
N PHE A 171 -5.67 -18.60 -7.83
CA PHE A 171 -5.56 -18.23 -9.25
C PHE A 171 -4.80 -16.91 -9.47
N ASP A 172 -3.99 -16.49 -8.49
CA ASP A 172 -3.16 -15.30 -8.62
C ASP A 172 -1.95 -15.59 -9.51
N ALA A 173 -1.50 -14.61 -10.30
CA ALA A 173 -0.40 -14.81 -11.25
C ALA A 173 0.91 -15.27 -10.59
N THR A 174 1.13 -14.90 -9.33
CA THR A 174 2.29 -15.35 -8.55
C THR A 174 2.22 -16.81 -8.14
N ASN A 175 1.03 -17.45 -8.17
CA ASN A 175 0.82 -18.85 -7.77
C ASN A 175 1.20 -19.89 -8.84
N MET A 176 1.79 -19.44 -9.95
CA MET A 176 2.47 -20.32 -10.90
C MET A 176 3.66 -21.06 -10.29
N VAL A 177 4.24 -20.51 -9.22
CA VAL A 177 5.35 -21.10 -8.50
C VAL A 177 4.90 -22.43 -7.91
N GLN A 178 5.47 -23.54 -8.40
CA GLN A 178 5.06 -24.88 -7.98
C GLN A 178 5.74 -25.32 -6.68
N ALA A 179 6.97 -24.87 -6.43
CA ALA A 179 7.77 -25.25 -5.28
C ALA A 179 8.45 -24.03 -4.64
N PRO A 180 7.69 -23.11 -4.00
CA PRO A 180 8.30 -22.08 -3.17
C PRO A 180 9.04 -22.73 -2.01
N VAL A 181 10.05 -22.05 -1.45
CA VAL A 181 10.80 -22.55 -0.30
C VAL A 181 9.92 -22.56 0.95
N VAL A 182 9.07 -21.53 1.08
CA VAL A 182 8.14 -21.35 2.22
C VAL A 182 6.97 -20.44 1.81
N CYS A 183 5.78 -20.70 2.36
CA CYS A 183 4.60 -19.86 2.16
C CYS A 183 4.19 -19.11 3.45
N GLY A 184 3.64 -17.91 3.31
CA GLY A 184 3.11 -17.11 4.42
C GLY A 184 1.67 -16.67 4.17
N VAL A 185 0.83 -16.71 5.21
CA VAL A 185 -0.52 -16.11 5.19
C VAL A 185 -0.62 -15.09 6.31
N SER A 186 -0.57 -13.81 5.96
CA SER A 186 -0.77 -12.70 6.90
C SER A 186 -2.25 -12.58 7.31
N SER A 187 -2.59 -11.60 8.14
CA SER A 187 -3.94 -11.46 8.71
C SER A 187 -5.04 -11.49 7.64
N LEU A 188 -6.05 -12.31 7.90
CA LEU A 188 -7.26 -12.44 7.10
C LEU A 188 -8.38 -11.63 7.73
N GLY A 189 -9.10 -10.92 6.88
CA GLY A 189 -10.23 -10.10 7.27
C GLY A 189 -11.10 -9.82 6.07
N TYR A 190 -12.23 -9.17 6.33
CA TYR A 190 -13.14 -8.72 5.28
C TYR A 190 -12.54 -7.52 4.56
N ASP A 191 -12.07 -7.72 3.33
CA ASP A 191 -11.69 -6.64 2.43
C ASP A 191 -12.04 -7.04 1.00
N HIS A 192 -12.33 -6.04 0.16
CA HIS A 192 -12.67 -6.25 -1.26
C HIS A 192 -13.84 -7.22 -1.50
N MET A 193 -14.87 -7.20 -0.66
CA MET A 193 -16.07 -8.06 -0.77
C MET A 193 -16.74 -7.97 -2.16
N GLU A 194 -16.63 -6.84 -2.86
CA GLU A 194 -17.15 -6.68 -4.23
C GLU A 194 -16.27 -7.35 -5.31
N ILE A 195 -14.93 -7.30 -5.16
CA ILE A 195 -14.02 -7.94 -6.13
C ILE A 195 -14.00 -9.44 -5.89
N LEU A 196 -13.99 -9.88 -4.63
CA LEU A 196 -14.08 -11.29 -4.26
C LEU A 196 -15.47 -11.87 -4.57
N GLY A 197 -16.55 -11.11 -4.33
CA GLY A 197 -17.90 -11.48 -4.74
C GLY A 197 -18.07 -11.61 -6.26
N ILE A 198 -17.35 -10.79 -7.05
CA ILE A 198 -17.25 -10.95 -8.52
C ILE A 198 -16.37 -12.15 -8.89
N VAL A 199 -15.30 -12.43 -8.14
CA VAL A 199 -14.47 -13.64 -8.30
C VAL A 199 -15.29 -14.90 -8.09
N LEU A 200 -16.18 -14.91 -7.08
CA LEU A 200 -17.00 -16.05 -6.68
C LEU A 200 -18.32 -16.16 -7.47
N ARG A 201 -18.81 -15.08 -8.10
CA ARG A 201 -19.99 -15.12 -9.00
C ARG A 201 -19.81 -16.09 -10.18
N LEU A 202 -18.58 -16.28 -10.65
CA LEU A 202 -18.27 -17.18 -11.77
C LEU A 202 -18.38 -18.67 -11.41
N HIS A 203 -18.52 -19.03 -10.12
CA HIS A 203 -18.70 -20.42 -9.69
C HIS A 203 -20.17 -20.90 -9.69
N CYS A 204 -21.14 -20.12 -10.18
CA CYS A 204 -22.53 -20.57 -10.31
C CYS A 204 -23.14 -20.17 -11.66
N VAL A 205 -23.08 -21.09 -12.63
CA VAL A 205 -24.01 -21.12 -13.76
C VAL A 205 -24.74 -22.46 -13.74
N SER A 206 -25.61 -22.64 -12.75
CA SER A 206 -26.59 -23.74 -12.73
C SER A 206 -27.61 -23.57 -11.59
N SER A 207 -28.43 -22.52 -11.63
CA SER A 207 -29.74 -22.56 -10.96
C SER A 207 -30.60 -21.36 -11.39
N HIS A 208 -31.70 -21.66 -12.09
CA HIS A 208 -32.70 -20.73 -12.63
C HIS A 208 -33.60 -20.14 -11.52
N ASP A 209 -33.05 -19.39 -10.56
CA ASP A 209 -33.89 -18.72 -9.57
C ASP A 209 -33.34 -17.37 -9.07
N MET A 210 -33.94 -16.29 -9.58
CA MET A 210 -33.46 -14.92 -9.39
C MET A 210 -33.69 -14.38 -7.97
N LYS A 211 -34.60 -15.00 -7.18
CA LYS A 211 -34.81 -14.66 -5.75
C LYS A 211 -33.79 -15.31 -4.81
N CYS A 212 -33.20 -16.47 -5.17
CA CYS A 212 -32.11 -17.09 -4.41
C CYS A 212 -30.79 -16.31 -4.53
N ALA A 213 -30.60 -15.55 -5.60
CA ALA A 213 -29.33 -14.86 -5.89
C ALA A 213 -28.94 -13.81 -4.83
N SER A 214 -29.91 -13.10 -4.23
CA SER A 214 -29.62 -12.06 -3.23
C SER A 214 -29.27 -12.64 -1.85
N TYR A 215 -29.91 -13.75 -1.45
CA TYR A 215 -29.58 -14.50 -0.22
C TYR A 215 -28.29 -15.32 -0.36
N LYS A 216 -28.04 -15.96 -1.53
CA LYS A 216 -26.76 -16.63 -1.82
C LYS A 216 -25.58 -15.66 -1.96
N LEU A 217 -25.80 -14.41 -2.35
CA LEU A 217 -24.72 -13.39 -2.42
C LEU A 217 -24.19 -13.01 -1.03
N LYS A 218 -25.07 -13.03 -0.02
CA LYS A 218 -24.74 -12.74 1.38
C LYS A 218 -24.05 -13.91 2.08
N LEU A 219 -24.26 -15.13 1.58
CA LEU A 219 -23.68 -16.38 2.09
C LEU A 219 -22.31 -16.76 1.49
N ARG A 220 -21.84 -16.06 0.45
CA ARG A 220 -20.61 -16.39 -0.33
C ARG A 220 -19.50 -15.35 -0.21
N ASN A 221 -19.36 -14.76 0.97
CA ASN A 221 -18.25 -13.87 1.31
C ASN A 221 -17.83 -14.14 2.75
N THR A 222 -17.77 -15.42 3.13
CA THR A 222 -17.39 -15.76 4.51
C THR A 222 -15.87 -15.68 4.65
N LEU A 223 -15.41 -15.54 5.88
CA LEU A 223 -13.98 -15.48 6.12
C LEU A 223 -13.28 -16.81 5.79
N GLY A 224 -14.00 -17.94 5.92
CA GLY A 224 -13.54 -19.25 5.51
C GLY A 224 -13.28 -19.35 3.99
N GLU A 225 -14.14 -18.77 3.15
CA GLU A 225 -13.90 -18.74 1.70
C GLU A 225 -12.69 -17.87 1.34
N ILE A 226 -12.54 -16.70 1.99
CA ILE A 226 -11.35 -15.86 1.87
C ILE A 226 -10.10 -16.67 2.22
N ALA A 227 -10.13 -17.39 3.35
CA ALA A 227 -9.04 -18.26 3.78
C ALA A 227 -8.74 -19.36 2.76
N GLY A 228 -9.76 -20.01 2.19
CA GLY A 228 -9.60 -21.06 1.19
C GLY A 228 -9.01 -20.60 -0.14
N GLU A 229 -9.27 -19.34 -0.54
CA GLU A 229 -8.60 -18.72 -1.68
C GLU A 229 -7.14 -18.38 -1.37
N LYS A 230 -6.86 -17.88 -0.17
CA LYS A 230 -5.52 -17.47 0.28
C LYS A 230 -4.61 -18.68 0.49
N ALA A 231 -5.12 -19.74 1.12
CA ALA A 231 -4.46 -21.04 1.26
C ALA A 231 -4.27 -21.77 -0.09
N GLY A 232 -4.78 -21.21 -1.19
CA GLY A 232 -4.46 -21.70 -2.54
C GLY A 232 -2.98 -21.61 -2.91
N ILE A 233 -2.18 -20.85 -2.16
CA ILE A 233 -0.71 -20.82 -2.32
C ILE A 233 0.02 -21.95 -1.61
N PHE A 234 -0.67 -22.74 -0.76
CA PHE A 234 -0.06 -23.89 -0.10
C PHE A 234 0.29 -24.95 -1.14
N LYS A 235 1.49 -25.51 -1.02
CA LYS A 235 2.04 -26.54 -1.92
C LYS A 235 2.43 -27.75 -1.10
N HIS A 236 2.28 -28.94 -1.68
CA HIS A 236 2.46 -30.19 -0.96
C HIS A 236 3.85 -30.31 -0.31
N GLY A 237 3.91 -30.62 0.99
CA GLY A 237 5.17 -30.78 1.74
C GLY A 237 5.95 -29.48 1.99
N ILE A 238 5.49 -28.32 1.49
CA ILE A 238 6.17 -27.03 1.69
C ILE A 238 5.66 -26.39 2.99
N PRO A 239 6.54 -25.99 3.93
CA PRO A 239 6.11 -25.38 5.17
C PRO A 239 5.39 -24.05 4.94
N ALA A 240 4.40 -23.79 5.79
CA ALA A 240 3.64 -22.56 5.77
C ALA A 240 3.56 -21.93 7.16
N PHE A 241 3.56 -20.60 7.20
CA PHE A 241 3.39 -19.83 8.43
C PHE A 241 2.17 -18.93 8.31
N THR A 242 1.41 -18.83 9.38
CA THR A 242 0.34 -17.84 9.49
C THR A 242 0.39 -17.15 10.85
N VAL A 243 -0.43 -16.13 11.00
CA VAL A 243 -0.62 -15.38 12.24
C VAL A 243 -1.93 -15.84 12.90
N PRO A 244 -2.24 -15.49 14.16
CA PRO A 244 -3.56 -15.76 14.73
C PRO A 244 -4.66 -15.23 13.81
N GLN A 245 -5.60 -16.09 13.46
CA GLN A 245 -6.75 -15.78 12.61
C GLN A 245 -8.04 -15.99 13.39
N PRO A 246 -9.16 -15.38 12.96
CA PRO A 246 -10.46 -15.79 13.47
C PRO A 246 -10.73 -17.27 13.18
N ASP A 247 -11.43 -17.95 14.10
CA ASP A 247 -11.63 -19.41 14.08
C ASP A 247 -12.10 -19.96 12.72
N GLU A 248 -13.03 -19.27 12.07
CA GLU A 248 -13.57 -19.67 10.77
C GLU A 248 -12.47 -19.77 9.70
N ALA A 249 -11.56 -18.79 9.69
CA ALA A 249 -10.44 -18.76 8.76
C ALA A 249 -9.39 -19.82 9.14
N MET A 250 -9.05 -19.91 10.42
CA MET A 250 -8.01 -20.80 10.91
C MET A 250 -8.33 -22.27 10.58
N ARG A 251 -9.58 -22.71 10.80
CA ARG A 251 -10.02 -24.06 10.46
C ARG A 251 -9.82 -24.40 8.98
N VAL A 252 -10.04 -23.43 8.08
CA VAL A 252 -9.84 -23.64 6.64
C VAL A 252 -8.35 -23.72 6.29
N LEU A 253 -7.50 -22.90 6.93
CA LEU A 253 -6.06 -22.98 6.75
C LEU A 253 -5.53 -24.35 7.23
N GLU A 254 -5.97 -24.82 8.40
CA GLU A 254 -5.59 -26.11 8.98
C GLU A 254 -6.06 -27.30 8.12
N ASP A 255 -7.33 -27.32 7.71
CA ASP A 255 -7.86 -28.37 6.83
C ASP A 255 -7.11 -28.42 5.48
N LYS A 256 -6.83 -27.24 4.90
CA LYS A 256 -6.08 -27.16 3.64
C LYS A 256 -4.63 -27.62 3.83
N ALA A 257 -4.00 -27.26 4.93
CA ALA A 257 -2.64 -27.67 5.24
C ALA A 257 -2.56 -29.19 5.47
N TYR A 258 -3.48 -29.75 6.25
CA TYR A 258 -3.60 -31.18 6.49
C TYR A 258 -3.74 -31.98 5.19
N ARG A 259 -4.66 -31.56 4.29
CA ARG A 259 -4.88 -32.24 3.00
C ARG A 259 -3.68 -32.20 2.07
N LEU A 260 -2.82 -31.19 2.21
CA LEU A 260 -1.63 -31.01 1.38
C LEU A 260 -0.36 -31.47 2.09
N ASP A 261 -0.43 -32.04 3.29
CA ASP A 261 0.74 -32.38 4.10
C ASP A 261 1.69 -31.18 4.27
N VAL A 262 1.12 -30.02 4.58
CA VAL A 262 1.85 -28.76 4.79
C VAL A 262 2.10 -28.60 6.29
N PRO A 263 3.37 -28.50 6.73
CA PRO A 263 3.70 -28.10 8.09
C PRO A 263 3.26 -26.64 8.32
N LEU A 264 2.06 -26.45 8.83
CA LEU A 264 1.51 -25.13 9.15
C LEU A 264 1.83 -24.74 10.59
N GLN A 265 2.47 -23.59 10.78
CA GLN A 265 2.74 -23.02 12.10
C GLN A 265 2.07 -21.65 12.27
N VAL A 266 1.44 -21.45 13.44
CA VAL A 266 0.92 -20.14 13.86
C VAL A 266 2.00 -19.38 14.62
N VAL A 267 2.32 -18.18 14.13
CA VAL A 267 3.38 -17.31 14.64
C VAL A 267 2.76 -16.21 15.48
N GLN A 268 3.26 -16.03 16.70
CA GLN A 268 2.83 -14.96 17.60
C GLN A 268 3.41 -13.59 17.17
N PRO A 269 2.80 -12.47 17.60
CA PRO A 269 3.41 -11.16 17.42
C PRO A 269 4.83 -11.14 17.96
N LEU A 270 5.73 -10.44 17.26
CA LEU A 270 7.10 -10.26 17.72
C LEU A 270 7.10 -9.49 19.04
N ASP A 271 7.79 -10.02 20.05
CA ASP A 271 8.03 -9.31 21.30
C ASP A 271 9.00 -8.15 21.04
N ALA A 272 8.56 -6.92 21.33
CA ALA A 272 9.36 -5.70 21.17
C ALA A 272 10.66 -5.72 21.99
N ASN A 273 10.71 -6.47 23.09
CA ASN A 273 11.91 -6.62 23.91
C ASN A 273 13.06 -7.29 23.14
N LEU A 274 12.74 -8.06 22.08
CA LEU A 274 13.73 -8.73 21.23
C LEU A 274 14.46 -7.77 20.27
N LEU A 275 14.05 -6.50 20.22
CA LEU A 275 14.65 -5.47 19.35
C LEU A 275 15.74 -4.64 20.04
N ASN A 276 16.19 -5.03 21.25
CA ASN A 276 17.23 -4.32 22.00
C ASN A 276 16.94 -2.82 22.21
N GLY A 277 15.67 -2.47 22.47
CA GLY A 277 15.22 -1.09 22.66
C GLY A 277 15.01 -0.29 21.36
N LEU A 278 15.25 -0.90 20.20
CA LEU A 278 14.93 -0.31 18.89
C LEU A 278 13.46 -0.51 18.54
N ARG A 279 12.96 0.30 17.60
CA ARG A 279 11.61 0.20 17.04
C ARG A 279 11.65 -0.43 15.64
N LEU A 280 10.56 -1.08 15.25
CA LEU A 280 10.39 -1.55 13.87
C LEU A 280 10.49 -0.36 12.89
N GLY A 281 11.03 -0.61 11.69
CA GLY A 281 11.12 0.41 10.65
C GLY A 281 9.75 0.79 10.05
N LEU A 282 8.72 -0.03 10.31
CA LEU A 282 7.33 0.27 9.99
C LEU A 282 6.55 0.46 11.29
N ASP A 283 5.89 1.61 11.42
CA ASP A 283 5.13 1.95 12.62
C ASP A 283 3.74 1.27 12.70
N GLY A 284 3.28 1.11 13.94
CA GLY A 284 1.95 0.59 14.29
C GLY A 284 1.98 -0.78 14.97
N GLU A 285 1.10 -0.98 15.95
CA GLU A 285 1.04 -2.22 16.76
C GLU A 285 0.86 -3.49 15.91
N HIS A 286 0.06 -3.40 14.85
CA HIS A 286 -0.18 -4.51 13.93
C HIS A 286 1.08 -4.95 13.15
N GLN A 287 2.13 -4.13 13.10
CA GLN A 287 3.37 -4.48 12.41
C GLN A 287 4.19 -5.52 13.18
N TYR A 288 4.04 -5.64 14.51
CA TYR A 288 4.70 -6.70 15.27
C TYR A 288 4.24 -8.09 14.85
N LEU A 289 2.97 -8.21 14.43
CA LEU A 289 2.45 -9.45 13.86
C LEU A 289 3.05 -9.75 12.48
N ASN A 290 3.18 -8.73 11.63
CA ASN A 290 3.82 -8.86 10.31
C ASN A 290 5.32 -9.16 10.43
N ALA A 291 6.00 -8.54 11.40
CA ALA A 291 7.42 -8.74 11.70
C ALA A 291 7.68 -10.16 12.21
N GLY A 292 6.83 -10.66 13.12
CA GLY A 292 6.90 -12.05 13.60
C GLY A 292 6.76 -13.05 12.45
N LEU A 293 5.75 -12.86 11.59
CA LEU A 293 5.56 -13.70 10.41
C LEU A 293 6.77 -13.64 9.46
N ALA A 294 7.31 -12.45 9.19
CA ALA A 294 8.49 -12.27 8.34
C ALA A 294 9.71 -12.99 8.92
N ALA A 295 9.98 -12.85 10.22
CA ALA A 295 11.09 -13.52 10.89
C ALA A 295 10.98 -15.05 10.79
N ALA A 296 9.78 -15.61 10.96
CA ALA A 296 9.56 -17.05 10.82
C ALA A 296 9.78 -17.54 9.38
N LEU A 297 9.29 -16.77 8.38
CA LEU A 297 9.52 -17.05 6.96
C LEU A 297 11.01 -17.04 6.62
N CYS A 298 11.75 -16.02 7.05
CA CYS A 298 13.20 -15.90 6.82
C CYS A 298 13.96 -17.04 7.50
N SER A 299 13.62 -17.38 8.75
CA SER A 299 14.26 -18.49 9.48
C SER A 299 14.09 -19.82 8.74
N SER A 300 12.87 -20.13 8.30
CA SER A 300 12.59 -21.34 7.52
C SER A 300 13.31 -21.34 6.17
N TRP A 301 13.34 -20.20 5.48
CA TRP A 301 14.04 -20.06 4.21
C TRP A 301 15.56 -20.28 4.37
N LEU A 302 16.19 -19.69 5.38
CA LEU A 302 17.62 -19.86 5.67
C LEU A 302 17.95 -21.33 5.97
N GLN A 303 17.14 -22.01 6.79
CA GLN A 303 17.33 -23.42 7.10
C GLN A 303 17.22 -24.31 5.86
N ARG A 304 16.17 -24.12 5.05
CA ARG A 304 15.90 -24.96 3.87
C ARG A 304 16.86 -24.72 2.70
N THR A 305 17.56 -23.58 2.69
CA THR A 305 18.52 -23.24 1.65
C THR A 305 19.98 -23.49 2.05
N GLY A 306 20.22 -24.09 3.23
CA GLY A 306 21.55 -24.47 3.71
C GLY A 306 22.30 -23.35 4.45
N HIS A 307 21.62 -22.28 4.84
CA HIS A 307 22.20 -21.10 5.51
C HIS A 307 21.84 -21.02 7.00
N ALA A 308 21.59 -22.17 7.65
CA ALA A 308 21.27 -22.22 9.08
C ALA A 308 22.39 -21.62 9.97
N GLY A 309 23.64 -21.59 9.49
CA GLY A 309 24.76 -20.95 10.19
C GLY A 309 24.60 -19.43 10.36
N VAL A 310 23.79 -18.75 9.54
CA VAL A 310 23.44 -17.33 9.77
C VAL A 310 22.67 -17.16 11.09
N MET A 311 22.02 -18.23 11.57
CA MET A 311 21.30 -18.27 12.83
C MET A 311 22.21 -18.69 14.00
N HIS A 312 23.52 -18.34 14.02
CA HIS A 312 24.42 -18.63 15.15
C HIS A 312 23.84 -18.06 16.45
N LEU A 313 23.02 -18.89 17.10
CA LEU A 313 22.33 -18.65 18.35
C LEU A 313 23.34 -18.91 19.45
N GLU A 314 24.22 -17.96 19.69
CA GLU A 314 24.92 -17.90 20.98
C GLU A 314 23.86 -17.57 22.05
N HIS A 315 23.33 -18.62 22.66
CA HIS A 315 22.60 -18.63 23.94
C HIS A 315 21.57 -17.50 24.22
N SER A 316 20.29 -17.87 24.04
CA SER A 316 19.08 -17.41 24.76
C SER A 316 18.51 -15.99 24.50
N ASN A 317 17.21 -15.96 24.18
CA ASN A 317 16.28 -14.83 24.30
C ASN A 317 16.45 -13.59 23.40
N SER A 318 17.28 -13.59 22.36
CA SER A 318 17.38 -12.47 21.40
C SER A 318 17.29 -12.90 19.95
N LEU A 319 16.75 -12.04 19.08
CA LEU A 319 16.81 -12.22 17.64
C LEU A 319 18.26 -12.02 17.13
N PRO A 320 18.67 -12.69 16.04
CA PRO A 320 19.95 -12.40 15.37
C PRO A 320 20.08 -10.91 15.01
N GLU A 321 21.30 -10.36 15.08
CA GLU A 321 21.55 -8.93 14.80
C GLU A 321 21.05 -8.53 13.40
N GLN A 322 21.24 -9.39 12.41
CA GLN A 322 20.78 -9.18 11.03
C GLN A 322 19.25 -9.11 10.95
N PHE A 323 18.54 -9.85 11.81
CA PHE A 323 17.07 -9.79 11.89
C PHE A 323 16.62 -8.50 12.52
N ILE A 324 17.24 -8.10 13.64
CA ILE A 324 16.95 -6.82 14.30
C ILE A 324 17.19 -5.68 13.31
N LYS A 325 18.35 -5.66 12.64
CA LYS A 325 18.68 -4.65 11.63
C LYS A 325 17.70 -4.66 10.47
N GLY A 326 17.32 -5.83 9.96
CA GLY A 326 16.32 -5.96 8.90
C GLY A 326 14.95 -5.40 9.30
N LEU A 327 14.50 -5.73 10.50
CA LEU A 327 13.22 -5.29 11.06
C LEU A 327 13.18 -3.79 11.36
N THR A 328 14.29 -3.21 11.82
CA THR A 328 14.37 -1.78 12.20
C THR A 328 14.63 -0.87 10.99
N THR A 329 15.19 -1.40 9.90
CA THR A 329 15.51 -0.62 8.68
C THR A 329 14.51 -0.81 7.54
N ALA A 330 13.53 -1.71 7.70
CA ALA A 330 12.48 -1.94 6.70
C ALA A 330 11.68 -0.65 6.42
N SER A 331 11.44 -0.34 5.14
CA SER A 331 10.73 0.87 4.74
C SER A 331 9.72 0.61 3.62
N LEU A 332 8.49 1.08 3.82
CA LEU A 332 7.39 0.96 2.88
C LEU A 332 6.63 2.28 2.83
N GLN A 333 6.61 2.91 1.65
CA GLN A 333 5.96 4.21 1.47
C GLN A 333 4.44 4.10 1.69
N GLY A 334 3.82 5.20 2.14
CA GLY A 334 2.37 5.33 2.32
C GLY A 334 1.73 4.43 3.39
N ARG A 335 2.54 3.87 4.28
CA ARG A 335 2.13 3.12 5.47
C ARG A 335 2.72 3.80 6.69
N ALA A 336 1.86 4.36 7.54
CA ALA A 336 2.27 5.02 8.78
C ALA A 336 3.49 5.96 8.57
N GLN A 337 3.49 6.74 7.47
CA GLN A 337 4.67 7.49 7.03
C GLN A 337 4.52 8.96 7.42
N ILE A 338 5.52 9.51 8.11
CA ILE A 338 5.57 10.92 8.50
C ILE A 338 6.47 11.69 7.52
N VAL A 339 5.94 12.76 6.93
CA VAL A 339 6.64 13.58 5.93
C VAL A 339 6.48 15.05 6.26
N PRO A 340 7.51 15.72 6.80
CA PRO A 340 7.54 17.18 6.91
C PRO A 340 7.51 17.83 5.52
N ASP A 341 6.74 18.91 5.35
CA ASP A 341 6.74 19.68 4.10
C ASP A 341 8.04 20.49 3.97
N ARG A 342 8.78 20.26 2.88
CA ARG A 342 10.08 20.91 2.62
C ARG A 342 9.96 22.28 1.94
N PHE A 343 8.76 22.64 1.48
CA PHE A 343 8.53 23.87 0.74
C PHE A 343 8.10 25.05 1.63
N ILE A 344 8.01 24.81 2.94
CA ILE A 344 7.86 25.86 3.94
C ILE A 344 9.26 26.33 4.35
N ASP A 345 9.36 27.64 4.58
CA ASP A 345 10.60 28.42 4.74
C ASP A 345 11.68 27.71 5.59
N ILE A 346 12.95 27.88 5.20
CA ILE A 346 14.13 27.21 5.83
C ILE A 346 14.23 27.56 7.33
N ASN A 347 13.62 28.67 7.73
CA ASN A 347 13.58 29.14 9.10
C ASN A 347 12.47 28.49 9.95
N SER A 348 11.61 27.64 9.38
CA SER A 348 10.49 26.97 10.10
C SER A 348 10.23 25.50 9.67
N PRO A 349 11.27 24.65 9.52
CA PRO A 349 11.06 23.25 9.16
C PRO A 349 10.21 22.54 10.22
N GLY A 350 9.17 21.82 9.77
CA GLY A 350 8.30 21.03 10.65
C GLY A 350 7.01 21.73 11.11
N ASP A 351 6.72 22.96 10.67
CA ASP A 351 5.45 23.63 10.96
C ASP A 351 4.25 23.04 10.19
N LEU A 352 4.51 22.31 9.09
CA LEU A 352 3.53 21.48 8.38
C LEU A 352 4.09 20.06 8.26
N VAL A 353 3.38 19.10 8.84
CA VAL A 353 3.76 17.68 8.80
C VAL A 353 2.59 16.86 8.27
N PHE A 354 2.86 16.05 7.26
CA PHE A 354 1.91 15.12 6.71
C PHE A 354 2.10 13.73 7.31
N TYR A 355 1.01 13.15 7.80
CA TYR A 355 0.93 11.80 8.33
C TYR A 355 0.17 10.97 7.31
N LEU A 356 0.86 10.09 6.59
CA LEU A 356 0.37 9.41 5.41
C LEU A 356 0.07 7.94 5.70
N ASP A 357 -1.19 7.54 5.56
CA ASP A 357 -1.56 6.12 5.65
C ASP A 357 -2.70 5.74 4.71
N GLY A 358 -2.47 4.72 3.88
CA GLY A 358 -3.43 4.23 2.89
C GLY A 358 -4.63 3.43 3.42
N ALA A 359 -4.98 3.53 4.71
CA ALA A 359 -6.17 2.89 5.29
C ALA A 359 -7.46 3.21 4.52
N HIS A 360 -8.30 2.18 4.34
CA HIS A 360 -9.52 2.27 3.51
C HIS A 360 -10.56 1.17 3.83
N SER A 361 -10.39 0.45 4.95
CA SER A 361 -11.38 -0.42 5.58
C SER A 361 -11.54 -0.02 7.05
N PRO A 362 -12.67 -0.32 7.71
CA PRO A 362 -12.92 0.12 9.09
C PRO A 362 -11.80 -0.28 10.06
N GLU A 363 -11.28 -1.50 9.95
CA GLU A 363 -10.19 -2.01 10.78
C GLU A 363 -8.89 -1.25 10.52
N SER A 364 -8.56 -0.98 9.25
CA SER A 364 -7.37 -0.18 8.93
C SER A 364 -7.51 1.28 9.34
N MET A 365 -8.72 1.86 9.32
CA MET A 365 -8.96 3.24 9.78
C MET A 365 -8.74 3.35 11.28
N GLU A 366 -9.15 2.34 12.06
CA GLU A 366 -8.87 2.26 13.49
C GLU A 366 -7.35 2.18 13.76
N MET A 367 -6.63 1.29 13.05
CA MET A 367 -5.18 1.17 13.19
C MET A 367 -4.44 2.47 12.82
N CYS A 368 -4.87 3.12 11.73
CA CYS A 368 -4.37 4.42 11.30
C CYS A 368 -4.62 5.51 12.36
N ALA A 369 -5.83 5.58 12.93
CA ALA A 369 -6.15 6.53 13.99
C ALA A 369 -5.31 6.33 15.25
N ARG A 370 -5.09 5.08 15.69
CA ARG A 370 -4.23 4.77 16.84
C ARG A 370 -2.79 5.22 16.58
N TRP A 371 -2.22 4.82 15.44
CA TRP A 371 -0.87 5.23 15.05
C TRP A 371 -0.73 6.76 15.00
N PHE A 372 -1.66 7.44 14.34
CA PHE A 372 -1.65 8.90 14.24
C PHE A 372 -1.68 9.54 15.63
N SER A 373 -2.53 9.02 16.53
CA SER A 373 -2.70 9.57 17.88
C SER A 373 -1.47 9.42 18.77
N VAL A 374 -0.68 8.36 18.57
CA VAL A 374 0.61 8.17 19.25
C VAL A 374 1.66 9.09 18.62
N SER A 375 1.76 9.07 17.30
CA SER A 375 2.81 9.76 16.55
C SER A 375 2.80 11.27 16.76
N ILE A 376 1.63 11.91 16.79
CA ILE A 376 1.53 13.36 17.00
C ILE A 376 1.96 13.82 18.40
N LYS A 377 1.95 12.92 19.39
CA LYS A 377 2.40 13.21 20.77
C LYS A 377 3.92 13.10 20.87
N GLU A 378 4.50 12.10 20.23
CA GLU A 378 5.97 11.91 20.15
C GLU A 378 6.65 13.00 19.32
N ASP A 379 6.00 13.43 18.23
CA ASP A 379 6.40 14.57 17.40
C ASP A 379 6.45 15.90 18.18
N GLY A 380 5.73 16.01 19.30
CA GLY A 380 5.81 17.14 20.23
C GLY A 380 6.99 17.08 21.22
N GLN A 381 7.70 15.95 21.30
CA GLN A 381 8.74 15.68 22.31
C GLN A 381 10.14 15.39 21.71
N GLN A 382 10.29 15.08 20.43
CA GLN A 382 11.61 14.80 19.83
C GLN A 382 11.89 15.44 18.46
N VAL A 383 13.19 15.76 18.30
CA VAL A 383 13.91 16.30 17.15
C VAL A 383 13.95 15.28 16.00
N PHE A 384 13.62 15.70 14.78
CA PHE A 384 13.67 14.85 13.58
C PHE A 384 15.09 14.35 13.29
N SER A 385 15.34 13.04 13.40
CA SER A 385 16.50 12.39 12.76
C SER A 385 16.12 12.02 11.32
N TYR A 386 16.55 12.83 10.36
CA TYR A 386 16.37 12.56 8.94
C TYR A 386 17.67 11.98 8.35
N GLN A 387 17.60 10.85 7.64
CA GLN A 387 18.66 10.41 6.73
C GLN A 387 18.33 10.88 5.31
N PRO A 388 19.17 11.72 4.68
CA PRO A 388 19.03 12.05 3.27
C PRO A 388 19.36 10.84 2.40
N GLN A 389 18.41 10.44 1.56
CA GLN A 389 18.72 9.68 0.36
C GLN A 389 19.07 10.69 -0.74
N ASP A 390 20.33 11.14 -0.77
CA ASP A 390 20.92 11.76 -1.94
C ASP A 390 22.24 11.06 -2.27
N ASN A 391 22.25 10.41 -3.44
CA ASN A 391 23.38 9.69 -4.00
C ASN A 391 24.41 10.67 -4.60
N SER A 392 25.30 11.23 -3.77
CA SER A 392 26.64 11.56 -4.24
C SER A 392 27.65 11.75 -3.10
N LYS A 393 28.66 10.87 -3.09
CA LYS A 393 29.95 10.94 -2.38
C LYS A 393 29.93 10.86 -0.85
N SER A 394 30.91 10.09 -0.37
CA SER A 394 31.19 9.75 1.02
C SER A 394 31.58 10.95 1.87
N SER A 395 30.75 11.26 2.88
CA SER A 395 31.18 11.84 4.15
C SER A 395 30.05 11.69 5.16
N ASN A 396 30.24 10.80 6.15
CA ASN A 396 29.41 10.69 7.35
C ASN A 396 29.64 11.94 8.22
N GLU A 397 28.92 13.03 7.93
CA GLU A 397 28.74 14.11 8.90
C GLU A 397 27.28 14.14 9.33
N LEU A 398 27.06 13.60 10.53
CA LEU A 398 25.84 13.80 11.31
C LEU A 398 25.73 15.29 11.65
N VAL A 399 24.94 16.03 10.89
CA VAL A 399 24.59 17.40 11.29
C VAL A 399 23.51 17.30 12.38
N ASN A 400 23.96 17.21 13.64
CA ASN A 400 23.10 17.46 14.79
C ASN A 400 22.74 18.95 14.83
N MET A 401 21.61 19.34 14.23
CA MET A 401 21.01 20.64 14.54
C MET A 401 20.38 20.56 15.93
N HIS A 402 21.15 20.91 16.96
CA HIS A 402 20.59 21.27 18.27
C HIS A 402 19.72 22.53 18.11
N LEU A 403 18.41 22.36 18.04
CA LEU A 403 17.41 23.44 18.17
C LEU A 403 16.88 23.46 19.61
N GLU A 404 17.77 23.67 20.58
CA GLU A 404 17.37 24.01 21.94
C GLU A 404 17.03 25.51 21.98
N ASP A 405 15.75 25.85 21.75
CA ASP A 405 15.00 27.01 22.32
C ASP A 405 13.74 27.40 21.50
N ARG A 406 13.03 26.46 20.84
CA ARG A 406 11.73 26.82 20.23
C ARG A 406 10.60 26.75 21.27
N PRO A 407 9.81 27.83 21.45
CA PRO A 407 8.60 27.76 22.27
C PRO A 407 7.66 26.70 21.70
N MET A 408 7.08 25.85 22.56
CA MET A 408 6.11 24.82 22.16
C MET A 408 4.93 25.48 21.42
N LYS A 409 4.91 25.35 20.10
CA LYS A 409 3.80 25.81 19.26
C LYS A 409 2.56 24.97 19.56
N LYS A 410 1.38 25.61 19.59
CA LYS A 410 0.12 24.88 19.64
C LYS A 410 -0.01 24.06 18.36
N SER A 411 -0.39 22.79 18.49
CA SER A 411 -0.61 21.93 17.31
C SER A 411 -2.09 21.91 16.93
N THR A 412 -2.38 21.91 15.63
CA THR A 412 -3.72 21.78 15.05
C THR A 412 -3.75 20.55 14.15
N GLN A 413 -4.69 19.64 14.42
CA GLN A 413 -4.89 18.45 13.60
C GLN A 413 -5.90 18.72 12.48
N ILE A 414 -5.50 18.41 11.26
CA ILE A 414 -6.34 18.50 10.05
C ILE A 414 -6.45 17.12 9.43
N LEU A 415 -7.64 16.78 8.93
CA LEU A 415 -7.86 15.59 8.12
C LEU A 415 -7.86 15.98 6.64
N LEU A 416 -7.06 15.32 5.82
CA LEU A 416 -7.16 15.34 4.36
C LEU A 416 -7.64 13.95 3.91
N PHE A 417 -8.88 13.87 3.45
CA PHE A 417 -9.56 12.59 3.25
C PHE A 417 -10.18 12.47 1.86
N ASN A 418 -10.06 11.28 1.30
CA ASN A 418 -10.88 10.85 0.18
C ASN A 418 -10.99 9.32 0.20
N CYS A 419 -12.09 8.78 -0.29
CA CYS A 419 -12.24 7.34 -0.55
C CYS A 419 -12.88 7.11 -1.92
N MET A 420 -12.71 5.92 -2.48
CA MET A 420 -13.40 5.56 -3.72
C MET A 420 -14.90 5.35 -3.46
N SER A 421 -15.76 5.54 -4.47
CA SER A 421 -17.22 5.37 -4.35
C SER A 421 -17.68 3.95 -3.99
N VAL A 422 -16.81 2.95 -4.17
CA VAL A 422 -17.03 1.56 -3.73
C VAL A 422 -16.79 1.35 -2.23
N ARG A 423 -16.38 2.40 -1.50
CA ARG A 423 -16.19 2.37 -0.05
C ARG A 423 -17.25 3.26 0.60
N ASP A 424 -17.72 2.84 1.77
CA ASP A 424 -18.76 3.55 2.49
C ASP A 424 -18.14 4.56 3.50
N PRO A 425 -18.20 5.88 3.22
CA PRO A 425 -17.70 6.89 4.15
C PRO A 425 -18.45 6.91 5.48
N HIS A 426 -19.70 6.43 5.54
CA HIS A 426 -20.48 6.33 6.78
C HIS A 426 -19.95 5.27 7.74
N VAL A 427 -19.07 4.37 7.29
CA VAL A 427 -18.39 3.40 8.16
C VAL A 427 -16.95 3.84 8.44
N LEU A 428 -16.26 4.41 7.44
CA LEU A 428 -14.85 4.78 7.58
C LEU A 428 -14.62 6.01 8.47
N LEU A 429 -15.38 7.09 8.26
CA LEU A 429 -15.18 8.35 9.00
C LEU A 429 -15.53 8.24 10.49
N PRO A 430 -16.67 7.64 10.91
CA PRO A 430 -16.96 7.49 12.33
C PRO A 430 -15.88 6.68 13.05
N ARG A 431 -15.46 5.55 12.47
CA ARG A 431 -14.43 4.68 13.06
C ARG A 431 -13.12 5.41 13.27
N LEU A 432 -12.69 6.23 12.31
CA LEU A 432 -11.50 7.09 12.44
C LEU A 432 -11.68 8.11 13.57
N MET A 433 -12.80 8.86 13.55
CA MET A 433 -13.05 9.95 14.47
C MET A 433 -13.18 9.48 15.93
N GLU A 434 -13.95 8.42 16.17
CA GLU A 434 -14.15 7.82 17.49
C GLU A 434 -12.82 7.30 18.07
N THR A 435 -12.01 6.65 17.23
CA THR A 435 -10.71 6.13 17.65
C THR A 435 -9.76 7.27 17.99
N CYS A 436 -9.66 8.31 17.16
CA CYS A 436 -8.88 9.51 17.47
C CYS A 436 -9.37 10.19 18.77
N ALA A 437 -10.68 10.36 18.93
CA ALA A 437 -11.28 11.02 20.09
C ALA A 437 -11.00 10.26 21.39
N SER A 438 -11.10 8.93 21.39
CA SER A 438 -10.77 8.08 22.55
C SER A 438 -9.28 8.16 22.94
N HIS A 439 -8.40 8.60 22.03
CA HIS A 439 -6.97 8.83 22.30
C HIS A 439 -6.62 10.30 22.53
N GLY A 440 -7.63 11.18 22.66
CA GLY A 440 -7.48 12.60 22.94
C GLY A 440 -7.19 13.48 21.72
N VAL A 441 -7.44 12.99 20.51
CA VAL A 441 -7.18 13.71 19.26
C VAL A 441 -8.48 14.17 18.63
N ARG A 442 -8.59 15.47 18.33
CA ARG A 442 -9.75 16.07 17.65
C ARG A 442 -9.31 16.85 16.44
N PHE A 443 -9.91 16.55 15.29
CA PHE A 443 -9.64 17.30 14.05
C PHE A 443 -10.36 18.65 14.09
N LYS A 444 -9.61 19.73 13.84
CA LYS A 444 -10.17 21.09 13.72
C LYS A 444 -10.93 21.28 12.41
N LYS A 445 -10.42 20.68 11.33
CA LYS A 445 -10.98 20.80 9.98
C LYS A 445 -10.71 19.55 9.15
N ALA A 446 -11.65 19.19 8.27
CA ALA A 446 -11.44 18.18 7.23
C ALA A 446 -11.43 18.82 5.83
N LEU A 447 -10.50 18.38 5.00
CA LEU A 447 -10.32 18.80 3.62
C LEU A 447 -10.70 17.62 2.71
N PHE A 448 -11.61 17.84 1.78
CA PHE A 448 -12.03 16.86 0.79
C PHE A 448 -11.57 17.28 -0.60
N VAL A 449 -10.85 16.37 -1.26
CA VAL A 449 -10.25 16.59 -2.58
C VAL A 449 -10.64 15.48 -3.54
N PRO A 450 -10.75 15.75 -4.85
CA PRO A 450 -10.82 14.70 -5.86
C PRO A 450 -9.48 13.94 -5.91
N ASN A 451 -9.53 12.64 -6.20
CA ASN A 451 -8.29 11.89 -6.49
C ASN A 451 -7.80 12.34 -7.87
N THR A 452 -6.53 12.74 -7.96
CA THR A 452 -5.94 13.15 -9.23
C THR A 452 -5.55 11.91 -10.04
N SER A 453 -5.10 10.85 -9.36
CA SER A 453 -4.72 9.57 -9.96
C SER A 453 -5.89 8.64 -10.34
N LEU A 454 -7.16 9.09 -10.28
CA LEU A 454 -8.33 8.28 -10.68
C LEU A 454 -8.43 8.03 -12.20
N TYR A 455 -7.59 8.68 -13.01
CA TYR A 455 -7.64 8.59 -14.47
C TYR A 455 -6.38 7.93 -15.05
N TYR A 456 -6.42 6.60 -15.16
CA TYR A 456 -6.12 5.83 -16.38
C TYR A 456 -4.88 6.12 -17.24
N LYS A 457 -3.83 6.73 -16.72
CA LYS A 457 -2.52 6.71 -17.38
C LYS A 457 -1.43 6.56 -16.35
N VAL A 458 -0.83 5.38 -16.33
CA VAL A 458 0.52 5.25 -15.77
C VAL A 458 1.35 6.26 -16.58
N GLY A 459 1.87 7.30 -15.94
CA GLY A 459 2.75 8.28 -16.60
C GLY A 459 2.15 9.52 -17.29
N SER A 460 0.85 9.88 -17.23
CA SER A 460 0.41 11.14 -17.87
C SER A 460 0.38 12.37 -16.98
N HIS A 461 1.11 13.40 -17.41
CA HIS A 461 0.98 14.80 -16.98
C HIS A 461 -0.24 15.50 -17.61
N SER A 462 -1.36 14.79 -17.78
CA SER A 462 -2.55 15.41 -18.38
C SER A 462 -3.09 16.50 -17.45
N PRO A 463 -3.33 17.74 -17.94
CA PRO A 463 -3.88 18.79 -17.11
C PRO A 463 -5.25 18.36 -16.56
N PRO A 464 -5.58 18.72 -15.31
CA PRO A 464 -6.86 18.36 -14.73
C PRO A 464 -8.00 18.86 -15.63
N PRO A 465 -9.10 18.10 -15.77
CA PRO A 465 -10.25 18.53 -16.55
C PRO A 465 -10.75 19.90 -16.03
N ARG A 466 -11.16 20.78 -16.96
CA ARG A 466 -11.60 22.15 -16.63
C ARG A 466 -12.86 22.18 -15.75
N ASP A 467 -13.70 21.15 -15.85
CA ASP A 467 -14.85 20.92 -14.97
C ASP A 467 -14.64 19.61 -14.19
N VAL A 468 -14.31 19.73 -12.90
CA VAL A 468 -14.22 18.59 -12.01
C VAL A 468 -15.57 18.39 -11.34
N ASP A 469 -16.20 17.23 -11.52
CA ASP A 469 -17.39 16.87 -10.74
C ASP A 469 -17.00 16.65 -9.27
N LEU A 470 -17.51 17.52 -8.39
CA LEU A 470 -17.27 17.49 -6.95
C LEU A 470 -18.45 16.90 -6.16
N SER A 471 -19.41 16.26 -6.85
CA SER A 471 -20.58 15.63 -6.21
C SER A 471 -20.17 14.63 -5.12
N TRP A 472 -19.11 13.86 -5.35
CA TRP A 472 -18.59 12.91 -4.38
C TRP A 472 -17.95 13.61 -3.17
N GLN A 473 -17.11 14.63 -3.39
CA GLN A 473 -16.54 15.42 -2.29
C GLN A 473 -17.64 16.10 -1.47
N CYS A 474 -18.73 16.54 -2.11
CA CYS A 474 -19.91 17.08 -1.41
C CYS A 474 -20.62 16.01 -0.57
N ALA A 475 -20.70 14.77 -1.03
CA ALA A 475 -21.23 13.67 -0.24
C ALA A 475 -20.36 13.40 0.99
N LEU A 476 -19.04 13.32 0.82
CA LEU A 476 -18.08 13.14 1.93
C LEU A 476 -18.19 14.26 2.98
N GLN A 477 -18.27 15.52 2.51
CA GLN A 477 -18.44 16.68 3.38
C GLN A 477 -19.73 16.58 4.22
N LYS A 478 -20.86 16.17 3.62
CA LYS A 478 -22.13 16.00 4.35
C LYS A 478 -22.02 14.93 5.44
N VAL A 479 -21.37 13.80 5.17
CA VAL A 479 -21.14 12.76 6.19
C VAL A 479 -20.35 13.33 7.36
N TRP A 480 -19.27 14.06 7.08
CA TRP A 480 -18.44 14.70 8.11
C TRP A 480 -19.19 15.72 8.95
N GLU A 481 -19.94 16.62 8.31
CA GLU A 481 -20.69 17.67 9.00
C GLU A 481 -21.76 17.10 9.93
N ASN A 482 -22.44 16.03 9.51
CA ASN A 482 -23.40 15.33 10.36
C ASN A 482 -22.72 14.73 11.60
N LEU A 483 -21.54 14.13 11.45
CA LEU A 483 -20.79 13.56 12.58
C LEU A 483 -20.30 14.63 13.57
N MET A 484 -19.94 15.82 13.08
CA MET A 484 -19.55 16.94 13.92
C MET A 484 -20.72 17.53 14.70
N GLN A 485 -21.94 17.50 14.14
CA GLN A 485 -23.15 17.96 14.83
C GLN A 485 -23.60 17.00 15.93
N THR A 486 -23.53 15.68 15.69
CA THR A 486 -23.89 14.67 16.70
C THR A 486 -22.98 14.72 17.93
N ASN A 487 -21.70 15.07 17.75
CA ASN A 487 -20.75 15.22 18.86
C ASN A 487 -20.92 16.52 19.67
N LYS A 488 -21.65 17.53 19.16
CA LYS A 488 -21.99 18.75 19.92
C LYS A 488 -23.21 18.54 20.84
N GLY A 489 -23.86 17.37 20.79
CA GLY A 489 -25.09 17.07 21.53
C GLY A 489 -24.94 16.54 22.96
N SER A 490 -23.72 16.38 23.48
CA SER A 490 -23.48 15.78 24.82
C SER A 490 -22.62 16.60 25.78
N ASP A 491 -22.06 17.75 25.38
CA ASP A 491 -21.29 18.62 26.29
C ASP A 491 -21.94 20.01 26.37
N GLU A 492 -22.37 20.38 27.57
CA GLU A 492 -23.05 21.63 27.89
C GLU A 492 -22.21 22.87 27.59
N LYS A 493 -22.96 23.92 27.21
CA LYS A 493 -22.68 25.36 27.35
C LYS A 493 -21.40 25.69 28.13
N THR A 494 -20.33 25.94 27.41
CA THR A 494 -19.32 26.91 27.84
C THR A 494 -18.99 27.79 26.64
N THR A 495 -19.55 29.00 26.67
CA THR A 495 -19.11 30.12 25.85
C THR A 495 -17.68 30.46 26.25
N ASP A 496 -16.70 30.06 25.43
CA ASP A 496 -15.39 30.69 25.43
C ASP A 496 -15.10 31.25 24.03
N ALA A 497 -15.06 32.58 24.02
CA ALA A 497 -14.79 33.43 22.88
C ALA A 497 -13.30 33.40 22.54
N ILE A 498 -12.89 32.50 21.62
CA ILE A 498 -11.72 32.70 20.76
C ILE A 498 -12.02 32.05 19.40
N SER A 499 -12.81 32.73 18.55
CA SER A 499 -13.06 32.30 17.18
C SER A 499 -12.90 33.45 16.19
N GLU A 500 -11.67 33.93 15.97
CA GLU A 500 -11.42 34.88 14.87
C GLU A 500 -10.18 34.59 13.97
N ASP A 501 -9.32 33.61 14.26
CA ASP A 501 -8.03 33.49 13.54
C ASP A 501 -8.01 32.57 12.29
N LEU A 502 -9.16 32.23 11.70
CA LEU A 502 -9.20 31.62 10.36
C LEU A 502 -10.31 32.27 9.52
N LYS A 503 -10.19 33.56 9.20
CA LYS A 503 -11.04 34.20 8.18
C LYS A 503 -10.55 33.82 6.77
N ASN A 504 -11.52 33.51 5.93
CA ASN A 504 -11.42 32.85 4.63
C ASN A 504 -10.62 33.65 3.57
N ASP A 505 -9.56 33.04 3.02
CA ASP A 505 -9.15 33.28 1.63
C ASP A 505 -10.09 32.47 0.71
N THR A 506 -11.23 33.09 0.39
CA THR A 506 -12.37 32.48 -0.33
C THR A 506 -12.08 32.15 -1.81
N GLU A 507 -10.89 32.47 -2.36
CA GLU A 507 -10.58 32.23 -3.78
C GLU A 507 -10.15 30.79 -4.09
N MET A 508 -9.64 30.04 -3.11
CA MET A 508 -9.02 28.72 -3.37
C MET A 508 -9.94 27.51 -3.10
N CYS A 509 -11.02 27.71 -2.37
CA CYS A 509 -11.93 26.65 -1.91
C CYS A 509 -13.30 26.81 -2.58
N VAL A 510 -13.84 25.72 -3.14
CA VAL A 510 -15.14 25.75 -3.84
C VAL A 510 -16.30 25.84 -2.84
N LYS A 511 -16.14 25.21 -1.67
CA LYS A 511 -17.16 25.24 -0.60
C LYS A 511 -16.51 25.06 0.77
N SER A 512 -16.59 26.10 1.62
CA SER A 512 -16.01 26.11 2.97
C SER A 512 -17.12 26.10 4.02
N GLY A 513 -17.00 25.21 4.99
CA GLY A 513 -17.78 25.20 6.24
C GLY A 513 -16.88 25.48 7.44
N GLU A 514 -17.48 25.60 8.63
CA GLU A 514 -16.74 25.84 9.89
C GLU A 514 -15.68 24.75 10.13
N SER A 515 -16.06 23.48 9.99
CA SER A 515 -15.21 22.31 10.25
C SER A 515 -14.81 21.52 9.00
N SER A 516 -15.12 22.01 7.79
CA SER A 516 -14.90 21.29 6.53
C SER A 516 -14.53 22.22 5.37
N ALA A 517 -13.86 21.72 4.33
CA ALA A 517 -13.65 22.45 3.07
C ALA A 517 -13.50 21.49 1.87
N ILE A 518 -13.99 21.91 0.70
CA ILE A 518 -13.83 21.20 -0.57
C ILE A 518 -12.94 22.00 -1.52
N PHE A 519 -11.90 21.34 -2.03
CA PHE A 519 -11.02 21.89 -3.06
C PHE A 519 -11.23 21.16 -4.39
N SER A 520 -11.14 21.89 -5.49
CA SER A 520 -11.26 21.33 -6.84
C SER A 520 -10.04 20.50 -7.28
N SER A 521 -8.93 20.61 -6.56
CA SER A 521 -7.74 19.78 -6.79
C SER A 521 -6.85 19.67 -5.54
N LEU A 522 -6.05 18.62 -5.47
CA LEU A 522 -5.10 18.42 -4.38
C LEU A 522 -4.01 19.51 -4.30
N PRO A 523 -3.40 19.99 -5.40
CA PRO A 523 -2.44 21.09 -5.35
C PRO A 523 -2.99 22.37 -4.69
N LEU A 524 -4.28 22.67 -4.92
CA LEU A 524 -4.93 23.83 -4.26
C LEU A 524 -5.08 23.62 -2.76
N ALA A 525 -5.45 22.42 -2.31
CA ALA A 525 -5.54 22.09 -0.89
C ALA A 525 -4.16 22.17 -0.19
N ILE A 526 -3.10 21.66 -0.83
CA ILE A 526 -1.73 21.75 -0.29
C ILE A 526 -1.25 23.20 -0.26
N LYS A 527 -1.52 23.99 -1.31
CA LYS A 527 -1.19 25.42 -1.30
C LYS A 527 -1.93 26.14 -0.17
N TRP A 528 -3.22 25.88 0.04
CA TRP A 528 -3.98 26.44 1.16
C TRP A 528 -3.38 26.06 2.53
N LEU A 529 -2.92 24.82 2.71
CA LEU A 529 -2.22 24.39 3.93
C LEU A 529 -0.92 25.18 4.14
N ARG A 530 -0.10 25.33 3.09
CA ARG A 530 1.16 26.10 3.13
C ARG A 530 0.91 27.57 3.44
N ASP A 531 -0.10 28.17 2.82
CA ASP A 531 -0.48 29.57 3.05
C ASP A 531 -1.03 29.77 4.47
N SER A 532 -1.83 28.82 4.99
CA SER A 532 -2.35 28.84 6.36
C SER A 532 -1.24 28.80 7.41
N VAL A 533 -0.18 28.02 7.16
CA VAL A 533 1.00 27.95 8.04
C VAL A 533 1.79 29.26 8.00
N ARG A 534 1.95 29.87 6.82
CA ARG A 534 2.61 31.18 6.67
C ARG A 534 1.87 32.29 7.42
N GLN A 535 0.55 32.24 7.42
CA GLN A 535 -0.31 33.19 8.14
C GLN A 535 -0.32 32.94 9.66
N ASN A 536 -0.15 31.69 10.11
CA ASN A 536 -0.24 31.29 11.52
C ASN A 536 1.08 30.71 12.05
N GLN A 537 2.12 31.52 12.13
CA GLN A 537 3.47 31.06 12.52
C GLN A 537 3.56 30.49 13.95
N SER A 538 2.57 30.74 14.81
CA SER A 538 2.50 30.21 16.19
C SER A 538 1.86 28.82 16.30
N VAL A 539 1.36 28.28 15.18
CA VAL A 539 0.62 27.00 15.13
C VAL A 539 1.34 26.00 14.23
N ARG A 540 1.47 24.77 14.72
CA ARG A 540 1.95 23.63 13.95
C ARG A 540 0.77 22.86 13.35
N PHE A 541 0.83 22.56 12.07
CA PHE A 541 -0.20 21.83 11.34
C PHE A 541 0.19 20.37 11.18
N GLN A 542 -0.59 19.47 11.77
CA GLN A 542 -0.42 18.02 11.66
C GLN A 542 -1.57 17.47 10.81
N VAL A 543 -1.26 17.07 9.58
CA VAL A 543 -2.26 16.70 8.56
C VAL A 543 -2.29 15.19 8.39
N LEU A 544 -3.36 14.53 8.82
CA LEU A 544 -3.59 13.12 8.51
C LEU A 544 -4.13 12.98 7.09
N VAL A 545 -3.44 12.24 6.24
CA VAL A 545 -3.83 11.92 4.87
C VAL A 545 -4.19 10.45 4.79
N THR A 546 -5.47 10.14 4.57
CA THR A 546 -5.96 8.75 4.59
C THR A 546 -7.24 8.54 3.77
N GLY A 547 -7.78 7.32 3.78
CA GLY A 547 -9.00 6.90 3.08
C GLY A 547 -8.75 6.30 1.69
N SER A 548 -7.59 6.56 1.09
CA SER A 548 -7.23 6.08 -0.23
C SER A 548 -5.71 6.05 -0.42
N LEU A 549 -5.19 4.92 -0.90
CA LEU A 549 -3.78 4.81 -1.27
C LEU A 549 -3.41 5.77 -2.42
N HIS A 550 -4.35 6.05 -3.33
CA HIS A 550 -4.14 7.02 -4.41
C HIS A 550 -3.95 8.45 -3.88
N LEU A 551 -4.74 8.85 -2.87
CA LEU A 551 -4.59 10.16 -2.24
C LEU A 551 -3.21 10.28 -1.58
N VAL A 552 -2.77 9.24 -0.88
CA VAL A 552 -1.45 9.18 -0.25
C VAL A 552 -0.33 9.33 -1.28
N GLY A 553 -0.41 8.59 -2.40
CA GLY A 553 0.56 8.71 -3.49
C GLY A 553 0.57 10.10 -4.13
N ASP A 554 -0.61 10.68 -4.38
CA ASP A 554 -0.76 12.03 -4.94
C ASP A 554 -0.15 13.10 -4.02
N VAL A 555 -0.35 13.01 -2.70
CA VAL A 555 0.27 13.92 -1.72
C VAL A 555 1.78 13.72 -1.70
N LEU A 556 2.25 12.47 -1.62
CA LEU A 556 3.68 12.19 -1.54
C LEU A 556 4.44 12.72 -2.76
N ARG A 557 3.85 12.63 -3.96
CA ARG A 557 4.38 13.21 -5.20
C ARG A 557 4.50 14.74 -5.14
N LEU A 558 3.59 15.43 -4.45
CA LEU A 558 3.60 16.90 -4.34
C LEU A 558 4.49 17.43 -3.20
N VAL A 559 4.76 16.61 -2.19
CA VAL A 559 5.55 16.99 -1.02
C VAL A 559 7.03 16.60 -1.17
N LYS A 560 7.35 15.54 -1.92
CA LYS A 560 8.74 15.13 -2.21
C LYS A 560 9.40 15.82 -3.41
N LYS A 561 8.63 16.54 -4.22
CA LYS A 561 9.10 17.09 -5.49
C LYS A 561 10.15 18.18 -5.36
#